data_AF-A0A7H4N776-F1
#
_entry.id   AF-A0A7H4N776-F1
#
_cell.length_a   1.000
_cell.length_b   1.000
_cell.length_c   1.000
_cell.angle_alpha   90.00
_cell.angle_beta   90.00
_cell.angle_gamma   90.00
#
_symmetry.space_group_name_H-M   'P 1'
#
loop_
_entity.id
_entity.type
_entity.pdbx_description
1 polymer ?
#
loop_
_entity_poly.entity_id
_entity_poly.type
_entity_poly.pdbx_seq_one_letter_code
_entity_poly.pdbx_strand_id
1 'polypeptide(L)'
;MIIEVFHDEPFRSSASNDTTHRAITLKQHNRWRVVKDGLEACSLVPDPEDKETTDAEDEATELYGDLFCWQLLGNDNIRFATMEMDIGRGALTFTASPVVPNKHFTTAYAAVNIYNTRGSVVYRQSIKGSSQLGDYIDTAILDEGYIIEVFHAEAGDRSVIINPQNGNAWPQPNTVSWQVTARGLQRL
;
A
#
# COMPACT_ATOMS: atom_id res chain seq x y z
N MET A 1 -15.75 -11.82 14.17
CA MET A 1 -14.31 -11.72 14.48
C MET A 1 -13.54 -12.43 13.37
N ILE A 2 -12.51 -11.79 12.83
CA ILE A 2 -11.61 -12.37 11.82
C ILE A 2 -10.27 -12.69 12.50
N ILE A 3 -9.69 -13.83 12.17
CA ILE A 3 -8.37 -14.26 12.62
C ILE A 3 -7.49 -14.40 11.39
N GLU A 4 -6.39 -13.66 11.36
CA GLU A 4 -5.41 -13.70 10.29
C GLU A 4 -4.06 -14.16 10.85
N VAL A 5 -3.47 -15.15 10.19
CA VAL A 5 -2.19 -15.74 10.58
C VAL A 5 -1.28 -15.73 9.37
N PHE A 6 -0.21 -14.94 9.45
CA PHE A 6 0.89 -14.92 8.49
C PHE A 6 2.12 -15.59 9.10
N HIS A 7 2.86 -16.35 8.29
CA HIS A 7 4.18 -16.86 8.67
C HIS A 7 5.09 -16.85 7.44
N ASP A 8 6.34 -16.41 7.62
CA ASP A 8 7.37 -16.26 6.58
C ASP A 8 8.15 -17.56 6.30
N GLU A 9 8.34 -18.38 7.33
CA GLU A 9 9.03 -19.66 7.27
C GLU A 9 8.05 -20.84 7.46
N PRO A 10 8.22 -21.97 6.75
CA PRO A 10 7.54 -23.20 7.14
C PRO A 10 7.95 -23.57 8.58
N PHE A 11 7.00 -24.01 9.41
CA PHE A 11 7.17 -24.52 10.79
C PHE A 11 7.19 -23.51 11.96
N ARG A 12 7.04 -22.19 11.77
CA ARG A 12 6.89 -21.25 12.91
C ARG A 12 5.50 -21.18 13.53
N SER A 13 4.50 -21.64 12.78
CA SER A 13 3.10 -21.64 13.21
C SER A 13 2.50 -23.03 13.01
N SER A 14 1.71 -23.47 13.97
CA SER A 14 0.92 -24.70 13.88
C SER A 14 -0.50 -24.41 14.29
N ALA A 15 -1.46 -25.02 13.61
CA ALA A 15 -2.85 -25.03 14.05
C ALA A 15 -3.35 -26.46 14.18
N SER A 16 -4.16 -26.73 15.19
CA SER A 16 -4.86 -27.99 15.40
C SER A 16 -6.32 -27.72 15.69
N ASN A 17 -7.18 -28.64 15.26
CA ASN A 17 -8.57 -28.68 15.68
C ASN A 17 -8.67 -29.61 16.89
N ASP A 18 -8.90 -29.04 18.08
CA ASP A 18 -8.92 -29.80 19.33
C ASP A 18 -10.12 -30.75 19.45
N THR A 19 -11.21 -30.50 18.72
CA THR A 19 -12.39 -31.38 18.69
C THR A 19 -12.12 -32.67 17.90
N THR A 20 -11.34 -32.57 16.81
CA THR A 20 -11.01 -33.70 15.94
C THR A 20 -9.60 -34.25 16.15
N HIS A 21 -8.81 -33.58 17.00
CA HIS A 21 -7.38 -33.82 17.22
C HIS A 21 -6.54 -33.89 15.93
N ARG A 22 -6.95 -33.14 14.88
CA ARG A 22 -6.24 -33.09 13.61
C ARG A 22 -5.42 -31.83 13.48
N ALA A 23 -4.19 -31.98 12.96
CA ALA A 23 -3.39 -30.85 12.52
C ALA A 23 -4.00 -30.21 11.28
N ILE A 24 -3.95 -28.88 11.22
CA ILE A 24 -4.39 -28.07 10.08
C ILE A 24 -3.15 -27.57 9.37
N THR A 25 -3.04 -27.88 8.07
CA THR A 25 -1.96 -27.36 7.24
C THR A 25 -2.15 -25.86 7.04
N LEU A 26 -1.19 -25.08 7.54
CA LEU A 26 -1.15 -23.64 7.35
C LEU A 26 -0.53 -23.30 5.99
N LYS A 27 -1.13 -22.31 5.32
CA LYS A 27 -0.52 -21.59 4.20
C LYS A 27 0.27 -20.40 4.74
N GLN A 28 1.14 -19.81 3.92
CA GLN A 28 1.86 -18.59 4.28
C GLN A 28 0.94 -17.47 4.80
N HIS A 29 -0.26 -17.36 4.22
CA HIS A 29 -1.35 -16.50 4.70
C HIS A 29 -2.60 -17.36 4.95
N ASN A 30 -3.15 -17.29 6.17
CA ASN A 30 -4.41 -17.92 6.53
C ASN A 30 -5.37 -16.88 7.06
N ARG A 31 -6.64 -16.97 6.64
CA ARG A 31 -7.71 -16.07 7.08
C ARG A 31 -8.93 -16.89 7.44
N TRP A 32 -9.37 -16.76 8.68
CA TRP A 32 -10.58 -17.42 9.17
C TRP A 32 -11.58 -16.44 9.74
N ARG A 33 -12.86 -16.74 9.50
CA ARG A 33 -13.97 -16.08 10.18
C ARG A 33 -14.44 -16.98 11.32
N VAL A 34 -14.60 -16.36 12.49
CA VAL A 34 -15.26 -17.01 13.63
C VAL A 34 -16.75 -17.05 13.34
N VAL A 35 -17.29 -18.26 13.24
CA VAL A 35 -18.71 -18.57 13.06
C VAL A 35 -19.23 -19.34 14.26
N LYS A 36 -20.55 -19.54 14.33
CA LYS A 36 -21.22 -20.20 15.46
C LYS A 36 -20.64 -21.59 15.77
N ASP A 37 -20.24 -22.32 14.73
CA ASP A 37 -19.79 -23.71 14.84
C ASP A 37 -18.26 -23.88 14.68
N GLY A 38 -17.49 -22.78 14.72
CA GLY A 38 -16.02 -22.84 14.68
C GLY A 38 -15.37 -21.77 13.79
N LEU A 39 -14.41 -22.20 12.98
CA LEU A 39 -13.64 -21.35 12.06
C LEU A 39 -13.92 -21.76 10.61
N GLU A 40 -14.36 -20.81 9.79
CA GLU A 40 -14.48 -20.97 8.34
C GLU A 40 -13.31 -20.32 7.62
N ALA A 41 -12.67 -21.04 6.69
CA ALA A 41 -11.60 -20.51 5.87
C ALA A 41 -12.18 -19.54 4.83
N CYS A 42 -11.66 -18.31 4.81
CA CYS A 42 -12.00 -17.34 3.78
C CYS A 42 -10.92 -17.39 2.69
N SER A 43 -11.30 -17.77 1.46
CA SER A 43 -10.42 -17.65 0.31
C SER A 43 -10.22 -16.18 -0.07
N LEU A 44 -8.99 -15.80 -0.43
CA LEU A 44 -8.63 -14.48 -0.99
C LEU A 44 -8.80 -14.42 -2.51
N VAL A 45 -9.34 -15.48 -3.14
CA VAL A 45 -9.56 -15.53 -4.59
C VAL A 45 -11.06 -15.31 -4.82
N PRO A 46 -11.46 -14.27 -5.57
CA PRO A 46 -12.84 -14.17 -6.03
C PRO A 46 -13.12 -15.34 -6.98
N ASP A 47 -14.23 -16.03 -6.74
CA ASP A 47 -14.77 -17.06 -7.63
C ASP A 47 -15.07 -16.42 -8.99
N PRO A 48 -14.57 -16.93 -10.13
CA PRO A 48 -14.69 -16.26 -11.43
C PRO A 48 -16.11 -16.20 -12.02
N GLU A 49 -17.17 -16.59 -11.30
CA GLU A 49 -18.54 -16.60 -11.83
C GLU A 49 -19.47 -15.47 -11.37
N ASP A 50 -19.06 -14.58 -10.47
CA ASP A 50 -19.88 -13.39 -10.15
C ASP A 50 -19.45 -12.19 -10.99
N LYS A 51 -19.91 -12.16 -12.25
CA LYS A 51 -20.04 -10.92 -13.01
C LYS A 51 -21.24 -10.12 -12.49
N GLU A 52 -21.11 -9.59 -11.28
CA GLU A 52 -21.92 -8.44 -10.87
C GLU A 52 -21.10 -7.16 -11.10
N THR A 53 -21.52 -6.42 -12.13
CA THR A 53 -21.26 -4.99 -12.29
C THR A 53 -21.48 -4.29 -10.96
N THR A 54 -20.39 -3.90 -10.32
CA THR A 54 -20.42 -3.10 -9.10
C THR A 54 -19.56 -1.87 -9.34
N ASP A 55 -20.21 -0.78 -9.76
CA ASP A 55 -19.65 0.58 -9.65
C ASP A 55 -19.66 1.00 -8.18
N ALA A 56 -18.87 0.30 -7.37
CA ALA A 56 -18.48 0.69 -6.04
C ALA A 56 -16.96 0.52 -5.99
N GLU A 57 -16.25 1.64 -6.06
CA GLU A 57 -14.83 1.72 -5.77
C GLU A 57 -14.63 1.12 -4.37
N ASP A 58 -14.15 -0.12 -4.31
CA ASP A 58 -13.81 -0.79 -3.06
C ASP A 58 -12.53 -0.13 -2.53
N GLU A 59 -12.71 1.03 -1.93
CA GLU A 59 -11.64 1.82 -1.36
C GLU A 59 -11.09 1.12 -0.11
N ALA A 60 -10.11 0.24 -0.30
CA ALA A 60 -9.45 -0.47 0.78
C ALA A 60 -9.00 0.51 1.88
N THR A 61 -9.53 0.31 3.09
CA THR A 61 -9.19 1.14 4.26
C THR A 61 -7.89 0.70 4.93
N GLU A 62 -7.41 -0.51 4.63
CA GLU A 62 -6.17 -1.08 5.16
C GLU A 62 -5.44 -1.87 4.07
N LEU A 63 -4.15 -1.62 3.91
CA LEU A 63 -3.25 -2.34 3.02
C LEU A 63 -2.28 -3.16 3.87
N TYR A 64 -2.37 -4.48 3.77
CA TYR A 64 -1.50 -5.38 4.53
C TYR A 64 -0.21 -5.71 3.79
N GLY A 65 0.91 -5.71 4.52
CA GLY A 65 2.23 -6.07 4.01
C GLY A 65 3.34 -5.15 4.54
N ASP A 66 4.57 -5.56 4.29
CA ASP A 66 5.76 -4.84 4.77
C ASP A 66 6.42 -4.00 3.67
N LEU A 67 6.13 -4.29 2.41
CA LEU A 67 6.71 -3.62 1.25
C LEU A 67 5.60 -3.07 0.36
N PHE A 68 5.74 -1.81 -0.01
CA PHE A 68 4.87 -1.14 -0.96
C PHE A 68 5.69 -0.26 -1.90
N CYS A 69 5.25 -0.14 -3.14
CA CYS A 69 5.74 0.83 -4.10
C CYS A 69 4.58 1.69 -4.55
N TRP A 70 4.64 3.00 -4.27
CA TRP A 70 3.68 3.96 -4.80
C TRP A 70 4.23 4.54 -6.10
N GLN A 71 3.59 4.17 -7.21
CA GLN A 71 3.93 4.63 -8.55
C GLN A 71 3.15 5.90 -8.88
N LEU A 72 3.87 6.94 -9.35
CA LEU A 72 3.29 8.18 -9.83
C LEU A 72 3.58 8.37 -11.32
N LEU A 73 2.51 8.48 -12.11
CA LEU A 73 2.55 8.59 -13.57
C LEU A 73 2.17 9.99 -14.05
N GLY A 74 2.89 10.42 -15.07
CA GLY A 74 2.74 11.69 -15.76
C GLY A 74 1.88 11.58 -17.02
N ASN A 75 2.01 12.60 -17.88
CA ASN A 75 1.48 12.57 -19.24
C ASN A 75 2.01 11.33 -19.99
N ASP A 76 1.17 10.76 -20.86
CA ASP A 76 1.46 9.52 -21.61
C ASP A 76 1.85 8.33 -20.72
N ASN A 77 1.40 8.33 -19.46
CA ASN A 77 1.69 7.32 -18.44
C ASN A 77 3.21 7.15 -18.17
N ILE A 78 4.00 8.19 -18.43
CA ILE A 78 5.43 8.18 -18.12
C ILE A 78 5.60 8.19 -16.60
N ARG A 79 6.30 7.20 -16.06
CA ARG A 79 6.62 7.17 -14.62
C ARG A 79 7.66 8.23 -14.29
N PHE A 80 7.22 9.30 -13.62
CA PHE A 80 8.12 10.38 -13.21
C PHE A 80 8.68 10.16 -11.80
N ALA A 81 7.99 9.39 -10.94
CA ALA A 81 8.49 9.07 -9.62
C ALA A 81 7.97 7.72 -9.09
N THR A 82 8.72 7.15 -8.16
CA THR A 82 8.29 6.06 -7.26
C THR A 82 8.58 6.42 -5.82
N MET A 83 7.77 5.89 -4.91
CA MET A 83 8.01 5.93 -3.48
C MET A 83 7.93 4.52 -2.92
N GLU A 84 9.07 3.94 -2.63
CA GLU A 84 9.18 2.63 -1.99
C GLU A 84 9.08 2.81 -0.47
N MET A 85 8.19 2.06 0.15
CA MET A 85 7.89 2.08 1.57
C MET A 85 8.20 0.69 2.12
N ASP A 86 9.25 0.59 2.91
CA ASP A 86 9.66 -0.61 3.63
C ASP A 86 9.30 -0.43 5.11
N ILE A 87 8.11 -0.93 5.45
CA ILE A 87 7.53 -0.81 6.79
C ILE A 87 8.37 -1.59 7.80
N GLY A 88 8.85 -2.78 7.42
CA GLY A 88 9.67 -3.63 8.29
C GLY A 88 11.02 -3.02 8.64
N ARG A 89 11.62 -2.25 7.72
CA ARG A 89 12.87 -1.51 7.97
C ARG A 89 12.68 -0.07 8.42
N GLY A 90 11.44 0.41 8.49
CA GLY A 90 11.12 1.78 8.86
C GLY A 90 11.69 2.81 7.88
N ALA A 91 11.67 2.51 6.58
CA ALA A 91 12.38 3.29 5.57
C ALA A 91 11.49 3.65 4.38
N LEU A 92 11.70 4.84 3.85
CA LEU A 92 11.10 5.31 2.61
C LEU A 92 12.20 5.73 1.63
N THR A 93 12.06 5.33 0.37
CA THR A 93 12.94 5.75 -0.72
C THR A 93 12.09 6.37 -1.82
N PHE A 94 12.29 7.66 -2.09
CA PHE A 94 11.67 8.35 -3.20
C PHE A 94 12.67 8.45 -4.36
N THR A 95 12.26 8.00 -5.54
CA THR A 95 13.08 8.08 -6.76
C THR A 95 12.34 8.93 -7.79
N ALA A 96 13.03 9.93 -8.35
CA ALA A 96 12.52 10.73 -9.46
C ALA A 96 13.29 10.43 -10.75
N SER A 97 12.54 10.24 -11.84
CA SER A 97 13.09 10.05 -13.18
C SER A 97 13.37 11.39 -13.84
N PRO A 98 14.39 11.51 -14.71
CA PRO A 98 14.73 12.76 -15.41
C PRO A 98 13.76 13.07 -16.56
N VAL A 99 12.50 13.34 -16.25
CA VAL A 99 11.42 13.64 -17.21
C VAL A 99 10.66 14.90 -16.81
N VAL A 100 9.83 15.43 -17.72
CA VAL A 100 8.80 16.43 -17.39
C VAL A 100 7.50 15.66 -17.08
N PRO A 101 6.98 15.67 -15.84
CA PRO A 101 5.79 14.89 -15.49
C PRO A 101 4.59 15.21 -16.38
N ASN A 102 4.21 16.48 -16.49
CA ASN A 102 3.16 16.94 -17.38
C ASN A 102 3.29 18.44 -17.65
N LYS A 103 3.72 18.80 -18.86
CA LYS A 103 3.97 20.20 -19.29
C LYS A 103 2.77 21.14 -19.15
N HIS A 104 1.55 20.61 -19.13
CA HIS A 104 0.33 21.41 -19.02
C HIS A 104 0.05 21.87 -17.57
N PHE A 105 0.73 21.30 -16.57
CA PHE A 105 0.59 21.70 -15.17
C PHE A 105 1.67 22.72 -14.78
N THR A 106 1.29 23.99 -14.69
CA THR A 106 2.18 25.10 -14.30
C THR A 106 2.34 25.26 -12.78
N THR A 107 1.61 24.46 -11.99
CA THR A 107 1.58 24.46 -10.53
C THR A 107 2.20 23.19 -9.94
N ALA A 108 2.09 23.02 -8.61
CA ALA A 108 2.38 21.76 -7.96
C ALA A 108 1.56 20.63 -8.62
N TYR A 109 2.24 19.52 -8.87
CA TYR A 109 1.72 18.37 -9.61
C TYR A 109 1.72 17.13 -8.75
N ALA A 110 2.75 16.95 -7.91
CA ALA A 110 2.71 15.99 -6.82
C ALA A 110 3.38 16.58 -5.58
N ALA A 111 2.92 16.16 -4.42
CA ALA A 111 3.55 16.48 -3.14
C ALA A 111 3.51 15.25 -2.23
N VAL A 112 4.56 15.05 -1.46
CA VAL A 112 4.65 14.02 -0.43
C VAL A 112 5.05 14.72 0.85
N ASN A 113 4.31 14.50 1.93
CA ASN A 113 4.70 14.90 3.28
C ASN A 113 4.67 13.67 4.18
N ILE A 114 5.70 13.51 5.02
CA ILE A 114 5.69 12.53 6.10
C ILE A 114 5.70 13.28 7.42
N TYR A 115 4.73 12.95 8.27
CA TYR A 115 4.59 13.49 9.61
C TYR A 115 4.96 12.41 10.62
N ASN A 116 5.82 12.76 11.59
CA ASN A 116 6.06 11.87 12.72
C ASN A 116 4.85 11.86 13.69
N THR A 117 4.91 11.01 14.71
CA THR A 117 3.86 10.86 15.73
C THR A 117 3.54 12.12 16.55
N ARG A 118 4.37 13.18 16.46
CA ARG A 118 4.11 14.50 17.07
C ARG A 118 3.50 15.50 16.09
N GLY A 119 3.16 15.07 14.88
CA GLY A 119 2.64 15.92 13.81
C GLY A 119 3.69 16.83 13.15
N SER A 120 4.98 16.61 13.41
CA SER A 120 6.04 17.38 12.74
C SER A 120 6.38 16.76 11.40
N VAL A 121 6.52 17.59 10.36
CA VAL A 121 6.99 17.17 9.04
C VAL A 121 8.45 16.75 9.13
N VAL A 122 8.75 15.49 8.85
CA VAL A 122 10.10 14.91 8.84
C VAL A 122 10.64 14.66 7.43
N TYR A 123 9.76 14.68 6.43
CA TYR A 123 10.13 14.58 5.03
C TYR A 123 9.12 15.35 4.17
N ARG A 124 9.61 15.98 3.11
CA ARG A 124 8.77 16.69 2.15
C ARG A 124 9.36 16.62 0.76
N GLN A 125 8.52 16.29 -0.22
CA GLN A 125 8.79 16.51 -1.63
C GLN A 125 7.68 17.30 -2.28
N SER A 126 8.05 18.18 -3.22
CA SER A 126 7.11 18.94 -4.03
C SER A 126 7.61 18.98 -5.47
N ILE A 127 6.77 18.47 -6.36
CA ILE A 127 7.06 18.31 -7.79
C ILE A 127 6.17 19.27 -8.57
N LYS A 128 6.78 20.11 -9.41
CA LYS A 128 6.07 20.96 -10.38
C LYS A 128 5.92 20.20 -11.70
N GLY A 129 4.72 20.13 -12.24
CA GLY A 129 4.42 19.23 -13.38
C GLY A 129 5.13 19.62 -14.67
N SER A 130 5.29 20.91 -14.91
CA SER A 130 5.95 21.48 -16.09
C SER A 130 7.47 21.59 -15.97
N SER A 131 8.04 21.22 -14.83
CA SER A 131 9.48 21.28 -14.61
C SER A 131 10.15 19.96 -15.02
N GLN A 132 11.28 20.08 -15.73
CA GLN A 132 12.18 18.96 -15.95
C GLN A 132 12.74 18.51 -14.60
N LEU A 133 12.49 17.25 -14.23
CA LEU A 133 13.09 16.63 -13.06
C LEU A 133 14.51 16.17 -13.36
N GLY A 134 15.31 16.04 -12.30
CA GLY A 134 16.58 15.33 -12.35
C GLY A 134 16.38 13.83 -12.09
N ASP A 135 17.44 13.07 -12.32
CA ASP A 135 17.55 11.69 -11.85
C ASP A 135 18.09 11.73 -10.42
N TYR A 136 17.23 11.51 -9.44
CA TYR A 136 17.64 11.59 -8.04
C TYR A 136 16.86 10.63 -7.14
N ILE A 137 17.51 10.28 -6.04
CA ILE A 137 16.99 9.43 -4.99
C ILE A 137 17.09 10.21 -3.68
N ASP A 138 16.02 10.18 -2.90
CA ASP A 138 15.98 10.71 -1.54
C ASP A 138 15.40 9.66 -0.59
N THR A 139 15.82 9.67 0.67
CA THR A 139 15.46 8.65 1.65
C THR A 139 15.02 9.29 2.96
N ALA A 140 14.03 8.68 3.61
CA ALA A 140 13.52 9.13 4.90
C ALA A 140 13.23 7.96 5.84
N ILE A 141 13.15 8.27 7.13
CA ILE A 141 12.63 7.35 8.13
C ILE A 141 11.10 7.30 8.02
N LEU A 142 10.54 6.10 8.14
CA LEU A 142 9.11 5.84 8.07
C LEU A 142 8.71 4.85 9.18
N ASP A 143 8.59 5.35 10.41
CA ASP A 143 8.28 4.50 11.56
C ASP A 143 6.78 4.27 11.72
N GLU A 144 6.43 3.26 12.52
CA GLU A 144 5.06 3.02 12.96
C GLU A 144 4.43 4.29 13.58
N GLY A 145 3.17 4.53 13.21
CA GLY A 145 2.38 5.69 13.63
C GLY A 145 2.65 6.96 12.81
N TYR A 146 3.63 6.98 11.91
CA TYR A 146 3.86 8.12 11.02
C TYR A 146 2.72 8.24 10.01
N ILE A 147 2.46 9.46 9.54
CA ILE A 147 1.45 9.74 8.52
C ILE A 147 2.15 10.10 7.22
N ILE A 148 1.77 9.42 6.14
CA ILE A 148 2.18 9.68 4.77
C ILE A 148 1.02 10.38 4.08
N GLU A 149 1.19 11.65 3.74
CA GLU A 149 0.23 12.42 2.95
C GLU A 149 0.79 12.60 1.55
N VAL A 150 0.01 12.22 0.54
CA VAL A 150 0.39 12.42 -0.85
C VAL A 150 -0.73 13.15 -1.58
N PHE A 151 -0.33 14.15 -2.34
CA PHE A 151 -1.14 14.77 -3.38
C PHE A 151 -0.56 14.42 -4.75
N HIS A 152 -1.40 14.07 -5.71
CA HIS A 152 -1.06 13.98 -7.12
C HIS A 152 -2.23 14.52 -7.96
N ALA A 153 -1.93 15.44 -8.88
CA ALA A 153 -2.93 16.10 -9.71
C ALA A 153 -3.65 15.13 -10.67
N GLU A 154 -3.05 13.97 -10.97
CA GLU A 154 -3.63 12.95 -11.85
C GLU A 154 -3.78 11.62 -11.07
N ALA A 155 -4.91 11.47 -10.38
CA ALA A 155 -5.23 10.34 -9.50
C ALA A 155 -5.63 9.05 -10.26
N GLY A 156 -6.12 8.06 -9.52
CA GLY A 156 -6.63 6.80 -10.06
C GLY A 156 -5.49 5.95 -10.61
N ASP A 157 -5.62 5.50 -11.86
CA ASP A 157 -4.63 4.63 -12.52
C ASP A 157 -3.24 5.28 -12.70
N ARG A 158 -3.11 6.58 -12.42
CA ARG A 158 -1.85 7.32 -12.46
C ARG A 158 -1.18 7.52 -11.10
N SER A 159 -1.86 7.14 -10.01
CA SER A 159 -1.34 7.15 -8.65
C SER A 159 -1.71 5.84 -7.98
N VAL A 160 -0.80 4.87 -7.96
CA VAL A 160 -1.13 3.49 -7.56
C VAL A 160 -0.14 2.99 -6.51
N ILE A 161 -0.65 2.52 -5.37
CA ILE A 161 0.15 1.75 -4.41
C ILE A 161 0.13 0.30 -4.87
N ILE A 162 1.30 -0.33 -4.93
CA ILE A 162 1.48 -1.72 -5.35
C ILE A 162 2.22 -2.47 -4.26
N ASN A 163 1.73 -3.63 -3.86
CA ASN A 163 2.52 -4.56 -3.04
C ASN A 163 3.35 -5.45 -3.99
N PRO A 164 4.69 -5.31 -4.04
CA PRO A 164 5.52 -6.05 -4.98
C PRO A 164 5.61 -7.56 -4.68
N GLN A 165 5.22 -8.00 -3.48
CA GLN A 165 5.29 -9.39 -3.08
C GLN A 165 4.12 -10.22 -3.63
N ASN A 166 2.94 -9.62 -3.77
CA ASN A 166 1.75 -10.31 -4.26
C ASN A 166 1.11 -9.68 -5.52
N GLY A 167 1.58 -8.51 -5.94
CA GLY A 167 1.09 -7.81 -7.12
C GLY A 167 -0.24 -7.06 -6.93
N ASN A 168 -0.79 -7.04 -5.71
CA ASN A 168 -2.00 -6.27 -5.43
C ASN A 168 -1.73 -4.78 -5.66
N ALA A 169 -2.71 -4.09 -6.25
CA ALA A 169 -2.60 -2.70 -6.64
C ALA A 169 -3.85 -1.93 -6.19
N TRP A 170 -3.63 -0.73 -5.66
CA TRP A 170 -4.67 0.14 -5.11
C TRP A 170 -4.52 1.53 -5.71
N PRO A 171 -5.38 1.91 -6.68
CA PRO A 171 -5.48 3.28 -7.17
C PRO A 171 -5.79 4.25 -6.02
N GLN A 172 -5.20 5.43 -6.06
CA GLN A 172 -5.32 6.43 -5.01
C GLN A 172 -6.04 7.68 -5.51
N PRO A 173 -6.85 8.34 -4.68
CA PRO A 173 -7.45 9.62 -5.03
C PRO A 173 -6.39 10.73 -5.11
N ASN A 174 -6.80 11.93 -5.54
CA ASN A 174 -5.87 13.05 -5.72
C ASN A 174 -5.10 13.42 -4.46
N THR A 175 -5.73 13.28 -3.30
CA THR A 175 -5.10 13.48 -2.00
C THR A 175 -5.50 12.33 -1.09
N VAL A 176 -4.53 11.70 -0.45
CA VAL A 176 -4.80 10.65 0.54
C VAL A 176 -3.75 10.69 1.63
N SER A 177 -4.16 10.32 2.84
CA SER A 177 -3.28 10.14 3.98
C SER A 177 -3.33 8.69 4.46
N TRP A 178 -2.16 8.12 4.70
CA TRP A 178 -1.97 6.78 5.21
C TRP A 178 -1.16 6.83 6.51
N GLN A 179 -1.65 6.18 7.55
CA GLN A 179 -0.87 5.93 8.75
C GLN A 179 -0.09 4.62 8.62
N VAL A 180 1.18 4.63 8.98
CA VAL A 180 2.00 3.44 9.11
C VAL A 180 1.55 2.67 10.35
N THR A 181 1.31 1.38 10.20
CA THR A 181 0.93 0.47 11.28
C THR A 181 1.88 -0.72 11.31
N ALA A 182 1.92 -1.47 12.41
CA ALA A 182 2.66 -2.73 12.48
C ALA A 182 2.26 -3.80 11.43
N ARG A 183 1.15 -3.60 10.70
CA ARG A 183 0.63 -4.57 9.70
C ARG A 183 0.67 -4.04 8.26
N GLY A 184 1.11 -2.80 8.05
CA GLY A 184 1.09 -2.11 6.76
C GLY A 184 0.52 -0.70 6.87
N LEU A 185 -0.34 -0.30 5.95
CA LEU A 185 -0.87 1.06 5.85
C LEU A 185 -2.37 1.11 6.17
N GLN A 186 -2.79 2.07 7.00
CA GLN A 186 -4.20 2.34 7.28
C GLN A 186 -4.60 3.71 6.75
N ARG A 187 -5.71 3.79 6.03
CA ARG A 187 -6.19 5.04 5.45
C ARG A 187 -6.81 5.93 6.53
N LEU A 188 -6.59 7.25 6.43
CA LEU A 188 -7.15 8.27 7.33
C LEU A 188 -8.32 9.04 6.70
#